data_AF-A0A1H8ZBF6-F1
#
_entry.id   AF-A0A1H8ZBF6-F1
#
_cell.length_a   1.000
_cell.length_b   1.000
_cell.length_c   1.000
_cell.angle_alpha   90.00
_cell.angle_beta   90.00
_cell.angle_gamma   90.00
#
_symmetry.space_group_name_H-M   'P 1'
#
loop_
_entity.id
_entity.type
_entity.pdbx_description
1 polymer ?
#
loop_
_entity_poly.entity_id
_entity_poly.type
_entity_poly.pdbx_seq_one_letter_code
_entity_poly.pdbx_strand_id
1 'polypeptide(L)'
;MDAFAVQVAAVTGLRARSAPGGVPLGHLLVHQISGAATWNIVGAGDDGQRASLRYRLRAGEVLYVPDGWSRTAEPAADARWTVVVLAPAAD
;
A
#
# COMPACT_ATOMS: atom_id res chain seq x y z
N MET A 1 28.23 6.38 5.72
CA MET A 1 27.05 6.49 6.60
C MET A 1 26.07 7.38 5.88
N ASP A 2 25.32 6.81 4.94
CA ASP A 2 24.33 7.58 4.17
C ASP A 2 22.95 7.44 4.81
N ALA A 3 22.37 8.60 5.07
CA ALA A 3 21.12 8.76 5.79
C ALA A 3 19.97 8.12 5.00
N PHE A 4 19.32 7.12 5.58
CA PHE A 4 18.06 6.57 5.10
C PHE A 4 17.01 7.68 5.03
N ALA A 5 16.78 8.23 3.83
CA ALA A 5 15.67 9.14 3.58
C ALA A 5 14.37 8.32 3.51
N VAL A 6 13.82 7.96 4.67
CA VAL A 6 12.48 7.37 4.76
C VAL A 6 11.48 8.51 4.52
N GLN A 7 10.98 8.63 3.30
CA GLN A 7 9.95 9.61 2.99
C GLN A 7 8.59 9.05 3.44
N VAL A 8 8.20 9.38 4.67
CA VAL A 8 6.90 9.00 5.23
C VAL A 8 5.83 9.93 4.64
N ALA A 9 5.14 9.47 3.59
CA ALA A 9 3.95 10.14 3.08
C ALA A 9 2.73 9.74 3.94
N ALA A 10 2.47 10.47 5.01
CA ALA A 10 1.25 10.30 5.80
C ALA A 10 0.04 10.90 5.05
N VAL A 11 -0.63 10.11 4.21
CA VAL A 11 -1.92 10.51 3.63
C VAL A 11 -3.00 10.26 4.68
N THR A 12 -3.20 11.24 5.56
CA THR A 12 -4.34 11.26 6.48
C THR A 12 -5.56 11.80 5.77
N GLY A 13 -6.48 10.90 5.40
CA GLY A 13 -7.85 11.25 5.05
C GLY A 13 -8.01 11.88 3.67
N LEU A 14 -8.24 11.05 2.67
CA LEU A 14 -8.93 11.49 1.47
C LEU A 14 -10.00 10.45 1.16
N ARG A 15 -11.25 10.90 0.98
CA ARG A 15 -12.25 10.11 0.27
C ARG A 15 -11.58 9.57 -0.99
N ALA A 16 -11.66 8.26 -1.22
CA ALA A 16 -11.11 7.60 -2.39
C ALA A 16 -11.79 8.12 -3.66
N ARG A 17 -11.41 9.32 -4.10
CA ARG A 17 -11.39 9.67 -5.51
C ARG A 17 -10.25 8.87 -6.09
N SER A 18 -10.55 8.11 -7.15
CA SER A 18 -9.53 7.69 -8.11
C SER A 18 -8.64 8.88 -8.40
N ALA A 19 -7.38 8.83 -7.99
CA ALA A 19 -6.41 9.85 -8.36
C ALA A 19 -5.96 9.53 -9.79
N PRO A 20 -6.25 10.39 -10.79
CA PRO A 20 -5.53 10.33 -12.05
C PRO A 20 -4.18 11.01 -11.82
N GLY A 21 -3.10 10.22 -11.88
CA GLY A 21 -1.72 10.72 -11.82
C GLY A 21 -1.04 10.50 -10.48
N GLY A 22 -0.03 9.62 -10.47
CA GLY A 22 0.91 9.45 -9.37
C GLY A 22 0.65 8.23 -8.48
N VAL A 23 0.57 7.03 -9.07
CA VAL A 23 0.82 5.81 -8.29
C VAL A 23 2.30 5.87 -7.91
N PRO A 24 2.67 5.93 -6.61
CA PRO A 24 4.07 5.79 -6.26
C PRO A 24 4.58 4.45 -6.80
N LEU A 25 5.62 4.54 -7.62
CA LEU A 25 6.35 3.40 -8.18
C LEU A 25 7.22 2.79 -7.08
N GLY A 26 7.35 1.47 -7.08
CA GLY A 26 8.10 0.71 -6.08
C GLY A 26 7.22 -0.13 -5.16
N HIS A 27 7.88 -1.00 -4.39
CA HIS A 27 7.23 -1.86 -3.42
C HIS A 27 6.66 -1.05 -2.26
N LEU A 28 5.56 -1.51 -1.66
CA LEU A 28 4.88 -0.79 -0.60
C LEU A 28 4.70 -1.63 0.65
N LEU A 29 4.78 -0.97 1.81
CA LEU A 29 4.27 -1.48 3.08
C LEU A 29 3.13 -0.60 3.56
N VAL A 30 1.97 -1.21 3.76
CA VAL A 30 0.82 -0.59 4.40
C VAL A 30 0.77 -1.06 5.84
N HIS A 31 0.89 -0.15 6.80
CA HIS A 31 0.71 -0.47 8.22
C HIS A 31 -0.61 0.11 8.71
N GLN A 32 -1.52 -0.75 9.19
CA GLN A 32 -2.79 -0.34 9.75
C GLN A 32 -2.60 0.14 11.19
N ILE A 33 -2.80 1.43 11.44
CA ILE A 33 -2.57 2.07 12.73
C ILE A 33 -3.78 1.88 13.66
N SER A 34 -5.00 2.08 13.15
CA SER A 34 -6.24 1.92 13.91
C SER A 34 -7.38 1.44 13.03
N GLY A 35 -8.42 0.86 13.63
CA GLY A 35 -9.56 0.32 12.89
C GLY A 35 -9.17 -0.83 11.96
N ALA A 36 -9.86 -0.93 10.81
CA ALA A 36 -9.52 -1.90 9.78
C ALA A 36 -9.89 -1.40 8.37
N ALA A 37 -9.16 -1.87 7.36
CA ALA A 37 -9.48 -1.64 5.95
C ALA A 37 -9.43 -2.96 5.17
N THR A 38 -10.42 -3.19 4.31
CA THR A 38 -10.36 -4.31 3.37
C THR A 38 -9.58 -3.87 2.15
N TRP A 39 -8.44 -4.51 1.91
CA TRP A 39 -7.58 -4.27 0.77
C TRP A 39 -7.86 -5.30 -0.32
N ASN A 40 -7.95 -4.84 -1.56
CA ASN A 40 -7.92 -5.69 -2.74
C ASN A 40 -6.65 -5.35 -3.52
N ILE A 41 -5.76 -6.33 -3.71
CA ILE A 41 -4.55 -6.19 -4.52
C ILE A 41 -4.59 -7.17 -5.68
N VAL A 42 -4.18 -6.71 -6.86
CA VAL A 42 -4.20 -7.48 -8.11
C VAL A 42 -2.95 -7.15 -8.92
N GLY A 43 -2.26 -8.17 -9.39
CA GLY A 43 -1.09 -8.02 -10.24
C GLY A 43 -0.71 -9.32 -10.95
N ALA A 44 0.51 -9.36 -11.46
CA ALA A 44 1.13 -10.59 -11.97
C ALA A 44 2.02 -11.19 -10.88
N GLY A 45 1.84 -12.47 -10.58
CA GLY A 45 2.75 -13.25 -9.76
C GLY A 45 4.08 -13.48 -10.45
N ASP A 46 5.03 -14.06 -9.74
CA ASP A 46 6.37 -14.38 -10.27
C ASP A 46 6.33 -15.38 -11.43
N ASP A 47 5.23 -16.15 -11.53
CA ASP A 47 4.91 -17.07 -12.63
C ASP A 47 4.28 -16.37 -13.86
N GLY A 48 4.14 -15.04 -13.81
CA GLY A 48 3.48 -14.24 -14.83
C GLY A 48 1.95 -14.39 -14.84
N GLN A 49 1.37 -15.19 -13.95
CA GLN A 49 -0.08 -15.38 -13.87
C GLN A 49 -0.74 -14.26 -13.08
N ARG A 50 -2.00 -14.00 -13.40
CA ARG A 50 -2.78 -13.02 -12.65
C ARG A 50 -3.03 -13.52 -11.24
N ALA A 51 -2.54 -12.77 -10.26
CA ALA A 51 -2.73 -13.03 -8.84
C ALA A 51 -3.62 -11.95 -8.21
N SER A 52 -4.38 -12.33 -7.19
CA SER A 52 -5.17 -11.40 -6.39
C SER A 52 -5.22 -11.81 -4.93
N LEU A 53 -5.32 -10.81 -4.05
CA LEU A 53 -5.56 -10.99 -2.63
C LEU A 53 -6.61 -9.98 -2.19
N ARG A 54 -7.62 -10.47 -1.48
CA ARG A 54 -8.58 -9.65 -0.72
C ARG A 54 -8.42 -9.95 0.74
N TYR A 55 -8.02 -8.95 1.53
CA TYR A 55 -7.71 -9.14 2.94
C TYR A 55 -8.16 -7.97 3.80
N ARG A 56 -8.72 -8.26 4.98
CA ARG A 56 -9.11 -7.24 5.96
C ARG A 56 -7.94 -7.00 6.91
N LEU A 57 -7.18 -5.94 6.65
CA LEU A 57 -6.05 -5.50 7.46
C LEU A 57 -6.55 -4.80 8.74
N ARG A 58 -6.18 -5.34 9.91
CA ARG A 58 -6.54 -4.87 11.25
C ARG A 58 -5.41 -4.07 11.88
N ALA A 59 -5.74 -3.26 12.89
CA ALA A 59 -4.76 -2.47 13.64
C ALA A 59 -3.57 -3.32 14.10
N GLY A 60 -2.35 -2.83 13.82
CA GLY A 60 -1.08 -3.51 14.09
C GLY A 60 -0.61 -4.43 12.96
N GLU A 61 -1.44 -4.74 11.97
CA GLU A 61 -1.06 -5.57 10.83
C GLU A 61 -0.39 -4.76 9.73
N VAL A 62 0.46 -5.45 8.96
CA VAL A 62 1.20 -4.89 7.83
C VAL A 62 0.89 -5.70 6.58
N LEU A 63 0.58 -5.00 5.48
CA LEU A 63 0.41 -5.57 4.15
C LEU A 63 1.55 -5.11 3.24
N TYR A 64 2.26 -6.05 2.66
CA TYR A 64 3.18 -5.78 1.56
C TYR A 64 2.45 -5.79 0.22
N VAL A 65 2.75 -4.83 -0.64
CA VAL A 65 2.25 -4.78 -2.02
C VAL A 65 3.45 -4.73 -2.97
N PRO A 66 3.59 -5.70 -3.89
CA PRO A 66 4.67 -5.68 -4.87
C PRO A 66 4.57 -4.47 -5.80
N ASP A 67 5.70 -4.08 -6.39
CA ASP A 67 5.72 -3.03 -7.40
C ASP A 67 4.87 -3.41 -8.62
N GLY A 68 4.24 -2.42 -9.24
CA GLY A 68 3.35 -2.61 -10.39
C GLY A 68 1.99 -3.24 -10.07
N TRP A 69 1.73 -3.67 -8.82
CA TRP A 69 0.44 -4.24 -8.45
C TRP A 69 -0.61 -3.15 -8.18
N SER A 70 -1.80 -3.36 -8.74
CA SER A 70 -2.98 -2.53 -8.47
C SER A 70 -3.48 -2.78 -7.05
N ARG A 71 -3.97 -1.73 -6.39
CA ARG A 71 -4.45 -1.79 -5.01
C ARG A 71 -5.64 -0.87 -4.79
N THR A 72 -6.65 -1.35 -4.09
CA THR A 72 -7.79 -0.55 -3.60
C THR A 72 -8.07 -0.87 -2.14
N ALA A 73 -8.61 0.09 -1.41
CA ALA A 73 -8.95 -0.06 0.00
C ALA A 73 -10.38 0.39 0.27
N GLU A 74 -11.10 -0.42 1.04
CA GLU A 74 -12.43 -0.14 1.61
C GLU A 74 -12.27 0.07 3.12
N PRO A 75 -12.12 1.33 3.59
CA PRO A 75 -11.86 1.62 5.00
C PRO A 75 -13.13 1.56 5.86
N ALA A 76 -13.00 1.02 7.07
CA ALA A 76 -13.98 1.26 8.14
C ALA A 76 -13.92 2.73 8.63
N ALA A 77 -14.95 3.17 9.36
CA ALA A 77 -15.09 4.56 9.78
C ALA A 77 -13.91 5.10 10.63
N ASP A 78 -13.27 4.24 11.42
CA ASP A 78 -12.16 4.54 12.32
C ASP A 78 -10.79 4.14 11.74
N ALA A 79 -10.75 3.71 10.48
CA ALA A 79 -9.55 3.18 9.86
C ALA A 79 -8.51 4.28 9.63
N ARG A 80 -7.29 4.02 10.11
CA ARG A 80 -6.09 4.83 9.82
C ARG A 80 -4.95 3.91 9.46
N TRP A 81 -4.21 4.25 8.41
CA TRP A 81 -3.03 3.52 7.97
C TRP A 81 -1.96 4.47 7.45
N THR A 82 -0.73 3.99 7.39
CA THR A 82 0.37 4.64 6.70
C THR A 82 0.83 3.77 5.54
N VAL A 83 1.35 4.39 4.48
CA VAL A 83 1.96 3.70 3.34
C VAL A 83 3.41 4.17 3.23
N VAL A 84 4.32 3.21 3.27
CA VAL A 84 5.75 3.43 3.05
C VAL A 84 6.11 2.87 1.69
N VAL A 85 6.76 3.68 0.86
CA VAL A 85 7.38 3.22 -0.39
C VAL A 85 8.78 2.71 -0.05
N LEU A 86 9.01 1.44 -0.33
CA LEU A 86 10.34 0.84 -0.33
C LEU A 86 10.96 1.15 -1.69
N ALA A 87 12.04 1.94 -1.70
CA ALA A 87 12.65 2.47 -2.91
C ALA A 87 12.87 1.39 -4.00
N PRO A 88 12.83 1.76 -5.30
CA PRO A 88 13.28 0.85 -6.35
C PRO A 88 14.73 0.44 -6.08
N ALA A 89 15.09 -0.80 -6.40
CA ALA A 89 16.49 -1.16 -6.50
C ALA A 89 17.15 -0.13 -7.43
N ALA A 90 18.15 0.59 -6.93
CA ALA A 90 18.96 1.43 -7.80
C ALA A 90 19.71 0.48 -8.75
N ASP A 91 19.52 0.67 -10.05
CA ASP A 91 20.45 0.14 -11.05
C ASP A 91 21.83 0.82 -10.91
#